data_AF-A0A6A6H397-F1
#
_entry.id   AF-A0A6A6H397-F1
#
_cell.length_a   1.000
_cell.length_b   1.000
_cell.length_c   1.000
_cell.angle_alpha   90.00
_cell.angle_beta   90.00
_cell.angle_gamma   90.00
#
_symmetry.space_group_name_H-M   'P 1'
#
loop_
_entity.id
_entity.type
_entity.pdbx_description
1 polymer ?
#
loop_
_entity_poly.entity_id
_entity_poly.type
_entity_poly.pdbx_seq_one_letter_code
_entity_poly.pdbx_strand_id
1 'polypeptide(L)'
;MAIHRTLLHRGFLLKRNGLSTNSQIGFFIGGTATAWFITSWIASVPPRDDSDRMMHFLFRLTDAPVLVETIFLCWFLGWADANLAMRTDEKHFHFWSLRLLSDPFDWQSGVTKPFLWTIYLFVTISVSIQGIAAMFIGNYTSAVLNIIGLGVFLTSGAGNNPYVGAPHWYTGDMVRVILPTSHHQGTVYVLPSQGHGFDAVWSPKVAAEHREADSQAMELFHTMRTGTWGHHLPLASLRKTLANFYGRLRMTPQQCWSLAAWLYEDTPGAFDTASAAGVKRTIECIRAPGTHLIGRDLMYALCHAEYIVFMSQGSLPARLRARIGRIRLMKRSGMMPTEISDGHTIGYLPGLEGYRDAVRYIYRLFALPVDASALDFAQISPPRQSIALGGRSCTSAEQYAADLWDLSCEHSESTFSALYFFTAVWFMEIGNIGGFNILPFRARSFDGDLTSQQIVWRQVWYTAVIAQLIAASPILYAAFVTGLLR
;
A
#
# COMPACT_ATOMS: atom_id res chain seq x y z
N MET A 1 -16.87 15.61 16.66
CA MET A 1 -16.12 16.44 15.66
C MET A 1 -14.59 16.33 15.78
N ALA A 2 -13.98 16.30 16.97
CA ALA A 2 -12.51 16.27 17.12
C ALA A 2 -11.86 15.06 16.43
N ILE A 3 -12.37 13.84 16.67
CA ILE A 3 -11.83 12.58 16.09
C ILE A 3 -11.91 12.60 14.56
N HIS A 4 -13.02 13.07 13.98
CA HIS A 4 -13.18 13.20 12.54
C HIS A 4 -12.11 14.12 11.92
N ARG A 5 -11.91 15.32 12.50
CA ARG A 5 -10.85 16.23 12.05
C ARG A 5 -9.47 15.62 12.24
N THR A 6 -9.25 14.93 13.36
CA THR A 6 -7.99 14.22 13.61
C THR A 6 -7.73 13.15 12.54
N LEU A 7 -8.72 12.35 12.15
CA LEU A 7 -8.54 11.33 11.11
C LEU A 7 -8.33 11.93 9.71
N LEU A 8 -9.02 13.02 9.39
CA LEU A 8 -8.82 13.71 8.10
C LEU A 8 -7.43 14.36 7.99
N HIS A 9 -6.93 14.97 9.08
CA HIS A 9 -5.65 15.68 9.06
C HIS A 9 -4.45 14.80 9.42
N ARG A 10 -4.57 13.98 10.47
CA ARG A 10 -3.51 13.07 10.92
C ARG A 10 -3.54 11.72 10.22
N GLY A 11 -4.58 11.39 9.45
CA GLY A 11 -4.59 10.16 8.66
C GLY A 11 -4.62 8.88 9.50
N PHE A 12 -4.20 7.79 8.86
CA PHE A 12 -4.22 6.44 9.42
C PHE A 12 -2.80 5.91 9.55
N LEU A 13 -2.46 5.39 10.74
CA LEU A 13 -1.18 4.75 10.98
C LEU A 13 -1.28 3.26 10.61
N LEU A 14 -0.50 2.85 9.62
CA LEU A 14 -0.40 1.49 9.13
C LEU A 14 0.75 0.78 9.86
N LYS A 15 0.46 -0.41 10.39
CA LYS A 15 1.41 -1.27 11.10
C LYS A 15 1.20 -2.70 10.65
N ARG A 16 2.29 -3.46 10.54
CA ARG A 16 2.22 -4.91 10.33
C ARG A 16 2.05 -5.62 11.67
N ASN A 17 2.85 -5.21 12.65
CA ASN A 17 2.87 -5.73 14.00
C ASN A 17 2.04 -4.82 14.92
N GLY A 18 1.00 -5.40 15.53
CA GLY A 18 0.07 -4.71 16.41
C GLY A 18 -1.13 -4.11 15.69
N LEU A 19 -1.93 -3.31 16.41
CA LEU A 19 -3.17 -2.75 15.88
C LEU A 19 -2.90 -1.48 15.07
N SER A 20 -3.22 -1.54 13.78
CA SER A 20 -3.31 -0.35 12.91
C SER A 20 -4.46 0.56 13.34
N THR A 21 -4.46 1.83 12.92
CA THR A 21 -5.61 2.73 13.16
C THR A 21 -6.91 2.18 12.58
N ASN A 22 -6.85 1.49 11.43
CA ASN A 22 -8.03 0.82 10.86
C ASN A 22 -8.58 -0.27 11.78
N SER A 23 -7.69 -1.12 12.31
CA SER A 23 -8.10 -2.20 13.22
C SER A 23 -8.67 -1.63 14.53
N GLN A 24 -8.07 -0.57 15.07
CA GLN A 24 -8.59 0.11 16.27
C GLN A 24 -9.98 0.69 16.03
N ILE A 25 -10.22 1.33 14.89
CA ILE A 25 -11.55 1.85 14.52
C ILE A 25 -12.54 0.69 14.35
N GLY A 26 -12.16 -0.40 13.68
CA GLY A 26 -12.98 -1.59 13.54
C GLY A 26 -13.40 -2.18 14.90
N PHE A 27 -12.44 -2.34 15.83
CA PHE A 27 -12.73 -2.79 17.19
C PHE A 27 -13.56 -1.80 17.99
N PHE A 28 -13.39 -0.50 17.81
CA PHE A 28 -14.19 0.51 18.50
C PHE A 28 -15.65 0.50 18.01
N ILE A 29 -15.87 0.48 16.68
CA ILE A 29 -17.20 0.39 16.07
C ILE A 29 -17.86 -0.92 16.50
N GLY A 30 -17.16 -2.03 16.32
CA GLY A 30 -17.63 -3.36 16.69
C GLY A 30 -17.95 -3.48 18.17
N GLY A 31 -17.01 -3.15 19.06
CA GLY A 31 -17.22 -3.23 20.50
C GLY A 31 -18.38 -2.35 21.00
N THR A 32 -18.58 -1.17 20.39
CA THR A 32 -19.74 -0.32 20.69
C THR A 32 -21.04 -0.97 20.21
N ALA A 33 -21.04 -1.55 19.01
CA ALA A 33 -22.20 -2.26 18.46
C ALA A 33 -22.53 -3.50 19.30
N THR A 34 -21.53 -4.28 19.71
CA THR A 34 -21.69 -5.46 20.57
C THR A 34 -22.24 -5.09 21.93
N ALA A 35 -21.71 -4.03 22.57
CA ALA A 35 -22.22 -3.56 23.86
C ALA A 35 -23.69 -3.14 23.75
N TRP A 36 -24.04 -2.36 22.72
CA TRP A 36 -25.42 -1.96 22.47
C TRP A 36 -26.30 -3.21 22.21
N PHE A 37 -25.88 -4.11 21.33
CA PHE A 37 -26.60 -5.35 21.05
C PHE A 37 -26.85 -6.19 22.31
N ILE A 38 -25.85 -6.38 23.17
CA ILE A 38 -26.00 -7.11 24.43
C ILE A 38 -26.95 -6.39 25.38
N THR A 39 -26.88 -5.06 25.50
CA THR A 39 -27.80 -4.31 26.36
C THR A 39 -29.24 -4.43 25.87
N SER A 40 -29.48 -4.32 24.56
CA SER A 40 -30.79 -4.55 23.95
C SER A 40 -31.25 -5.98 24.17
N TRP A 41 -30.38 -6.97 23.99
CA TRP A 41 -30.68 -8.39 24.23
C TRP A 41 -31.15 -8.63 25.67
N ILE A 42 -30.38 -8.17 26.66
CA ILE A 42 -30.70 -8.34 28.09
C ILE A 42 -32.02 -7.64 28.43
N ALA A 43 -32.20 -6.40 27.95
CA ALA A 43 -33.43 -5.64 28.14
C ALA A 43 -34.64 -6.30 27.44
N SER A 44 -34.40 -7.18 26.48
CA SER A 44 -35.43 -7.87 25.72
C SER A 44 -35.87 -9.19 26.31
N VAL A 45 -35.16 -9.73 27.32
CA VAL A 45 -35.52 -11.00 27.97
C VAL A 45 -36.84 -10.81 28.74
N PRO A 46 -37.96 -11.40 28.28
CA PRO A 46 -39.24 -11.19 28.91
C PRO A 46 -39.37 -12.04 30.20
N PRO A 47 -40.17 -11.59 31.18
CA PRO A 47 -40.50 -12.39 32.38
C PRO A 47 -41.23 -13.69 32.01
N ARG A 48 -41.17 -14.68 32.92
CA ARG A 48 -41.28 -16.11 32.65
C ARG A 48 -42.67 -16.65 32.21
N ASP A 49 -43.65 -15.83 31.81
CA ASP A 49 -45.03 -16.31 31.51
C ASP A 49 -45.73 -15.84 30.20
N ASP A 50 -45.06 -15.19 29.25
CA ASP A 50 -45.72 -14.74 28.01
C ASP A 50 -45.67 -15.80 26.87
N SER A 51 -46.71 -15.93 26.02
CA SER A 51 -46.69 -16.79 24.83
C SER A 51 -45.99 -16.13 23.65
N ASP A 52 -45.94 -14.80 23.64
CA ASP A 52 -45.42 -14.00 22.52
C ASP A 52 -43.96 -13.55 22.74
N ARG A 53 -43.25 -14.21 23.67
CA ARG A 53 -41.88 -13.84 24.09
C ARG A 53 -40.91 -13.69 22.94
N MET A 54 -40.90 -14.65 22.02
CA MET A 54 -39.94 -14.65 20.91
C MET A 54 -40.19 -13.46 19.99
N MET A 55 -41.45 -13.15 19.69
CA MET A 55 -41.80 -12.03 18.82
C MET A 55 -41.46 -10.70 19.48
N HIS A 56 -41.81 -10.52 20.75
CA HIS A 56 -41.46 -9.30 21.50
C HIS A 56 -39.94 -9.13 21.66
N PHE A 57 -39.22 -10.23 21.86
CA PHE A 57 -37.77 -10.24 21.91
C PHE A 57 -37.15 -9.81 20.56
N LEU A 58 -37.57 -10.43 19.46
CA LEU A 58 -37.09 -10.10 18.11
C LEU A 58 -37.44 -8.66 17.70
N PHE A 59 -38.62 -8.17 18.10
CA PHE A 59 -39.00 -6.78 17.92
C PHE A 59 -38.06 -5.83 18.65
N ARG A 60 -37.77 -6.05 19.94
CA ARG A 60 -36.86 -5.18 20.69
C ARG A 60 -35.42 -5.20 20.16
N LEU A 61 -35.01 -6.27 19.49
CA LEU A 61 -33.75 -6.30 18.76
C LEU A 61 -33.70 -5.37 17.54
N THR A 62 -34.85 -4.87 17.04
CA THR A 62 -34.83 -3.83 15.98
C THR A 62 -34.20 -2.52 16.43
N ASP A 63 -34.13 -2.27 17.74
CA ASP A 63 -33.46 -1.12 18.33
C ASP A 63 -31.94 -1.36 18.53
N ALA A 64 -31.45 -2.58 18.25
CA ALA A 64 -30.04 -2.94 18.32
C ALA A 64 -29.32 -2.74 16.97
N PRO A 65 -28.00 -2.52 16.96
CA PRO A 65 -27.23 -2.27 15.75
C PRO A 65 -26.87 -3.58 15.01
N VAL A 66 -27.87 -4.40 14.72
CA VAL A 66 -27.70 -5.80 14.26
C VAL A 66 -26.97 -5.91 12.94
N LEU A 67 -27.17 -4.96 12.01
CA LEU A 67 -26.45 -4.94 10.75
C LEU A 67 -24.95 -4.72 11.01
N VAL A 68 -24.62 -3.73 11.85
CA VAL A 68 -23.23 -3.39 12.18
C VAL A 68 -22.56 -4.53 12.96
N GLU A 69 -23.27 -5.16 13.89
CA GLU A 69 -22.78 -6.33 14.64
C GLU A 69 -22.54 -7.53 13.72
N THR A 70 -23.43 -7.82 12.77
CA THR A 70 -23.22 -8.90 11.80
C THR A 70 -21.97 -8.64 10.95
N ILE A 71 -21.79 -7.40 10.48
CA ILE A 71 -20.59 -6.99 9.75
C ILE A 71 -19.34 -7.05 10.63
N PHE A 72 -19.45 -6.73 11.92
CA PHE A 72 -18.35 -6.86 12.87
C PHE A 72 -17.87 -8.29 12.99
N LEU A 73 -18.78 -9.25 13.12
CA LEU A 73 -18.44 -10.67 13.21
C LEU A 73 -17.74 -11.14 11.93
N CYS A 74 -18.25 -10.78 10.75
CA CYS A 74 -17.60 -11.08 9.48
C CYS A 74 -16.20 -10.43 9.38
N TRP A 75 -16.06 -9.17 9.82
CA TRP A 75 -14.78 -8.45 9.87
C TRP A 75 -13.80 -9.08 10.82
N PHE A 76 -14.24 -9.44 12.01
CA PHE A 76 -13.38 -10.03 13.03
C PHE A 76 -12.85 -11.39 12.57
N LEU A 77 -13.70 -12.23 11.96
CA LEU A 77 -13.28 -13.50 11.36
C LEU A 77 -12.27 -13.29 10.22
N GLY A 78 -12.54 -12.36 9.30
CA GLY A 78 -11.62 -12.03 8.20
C GLY A 78 -10.30 -11.42 8.69
N TRP A 79 -10.34 -10.57 9.71
CA TRP A 79 -9.15 -9.98 10.33
C TRP A 79 -8.32 -11.04 11.04
N ALA A 80 -8.95 -11.95 11.79
CA ALA A 80 -8.26 -13.05 12.47
C ALA A 80 -7.61 -14.00 11.46
N ASP A 81 -8.33 -14.35 10.39
CA ASP A 81 -7.85 -15.14 9.26
C ASP A 81 -6.62 -14.52 8.60
N ALA A 82 -6.67 -13.22 8.28
CA ALA A 82 -5.56 -12.50 7.68
C ALA A 82 -4.33 -12.44 8.59
N ASN A 83 -4.54 -12.22 9.90
CA ASN A 83 -3.43 -12.24 10.87
C ASN A 83 -2.82 -13.64 11.01
N LEU A 84 -3.63 -14.69 10.92
CA LEU A 84 -3.14 -16.07 10.92
C LEU A 84 -2.33 -16.36 9.66
N ALA A 85 -2.86 -15.98 8.49
CA ALA A 85 -2.20 -16.14 7.21
C ALA A 85 -0.83 -15.46 7.15
N MET A 86 -0.71 -14.26 7.75
CA MET A 86 0.57 -13.55 7.83
C MET A 86 1.63 -14.24 8.71
N ARG A 87 1.22 -15.19 9.56
CA ARG A 87 2.12 -15.97 10.42
C ARG A 87 2.49 -17.31 9.81
N THR A 88 1.65 -17.83 8.91
CA THR A 88 1.84 -19.13 8.26
C THR A 88 2.40 -18.92 6.85
N ASP A 89 3.69 -19.20 6.65
CA ASP A 89 4.38 -19.03 5.36
C ASP A 89 3.87 -19.97 4.24
N GLU A 90 2.92 -20.87 4.51
CA GLU A 90 2.43 -21.87 3.56
C GLU A 90 0.89 -21.95 3.49
N LYS A 91 0.36 -21.93 2.26
CA LYS A 91 -0.98 -22.41 1.81
C LYS A 91 -2.12 -22.25 2.83
N HIS A 92 -2.26 -21.07 3.42
CA HIS A 92 -3.38 -20.79 4.30
C HIS A 92 -4.67 -20.68 3.49
N PHE A 93 -5.73 -21.36 3.93
CA PHE A 93 -7.05 -21.20 3.33
C PHE A 93 -7.63 -19.87 3.80
N HIS A 94 -7.77 -18.93 2.87
CA HIS A 94 -8.33 -17.62 3.17
C HIS A 94 -9.87 -17.68 3.18
N PHE A 95 -10.48 -17.37 4.33
CA PHE A 95 -11.92 -17.12 4.41
C PHE A 95 -12.30 -15.88 3.62
N TRP A 96 -11.41 -14.88 3.60
CA TRP A 96 -11.53 -13.65 2.85
C TRP A 96 -10.41 -13.55 1.83
N SER A 97 -10.76 -13.51 0.55
CA SER A 97 -9.83 -13.25 -0.55
C SER A 97 -10.28 -12.00 -1.31
N LEU A 98 -9.32 -11.15 -1.65
CA LEU A 98 -9.58 -9.95 -2.44
C LEU A 98 -9.53 -10.26 -3.94
N ARG A 99 -10.29 -9.49 -4.71
CA ARG A 99 -10.36 -9.56 -6.16
C ARG A 99 -10.12 -8.20 -6.77
N LEU A 100 -10.01 -8.20 -8.09
CA LEU A 100 -9.88 -7.00 -8.90
C LEU A 100 -11.06 -6.06 -8.64
N LEU A 101 -10.76 -4.85 -8.18
CA LEU A 101 -11.72 -3.77 -7.97
C LEU A 101 -12.11 -3.18 -9.33
N SER A 102 -13.41 -3.02 -9.52
CA SER A 102 -13.97 -2.32 -10.68
C SER A 102 -13.97 -0.80 -10.47
N ASP A 103 -14.11 -0.35 -9.23
CA ASP A 103 -14.10 1.06 -8.83
C ASP A 103 -13.46 1.22 -7.42
N PRO A 104 -12.85 2.37 -7.05
CA PRO A 104 -12.23 2.56 -5.73
C PRO A 104 -13.20 2.39 -4.55
N PHE A 105 -14.50 2.58 -4.78
CA PHE A 105 -15.55 2.48 -3.76
C PHE A 105 -16.37 1.18 -3.87
N ASP A 106 -16.19 0.41 -4.95
CA ASP A 106 -16.89 -0.84 -5.18
C ASP A 106 -16.21 -2.02 -4.46
N TRP A 107 -16.37 -2.03 -3.14
CA TRP A 107 -15.89 -3.13 -2.30
C TRP A 107 -16.54 -4.48 -2.66
N GLN A 108 -17.72 -4.47 -3.29
CA GLN A 108 -18.45 -5.69 -3.67
C GLN A 108 -17.72 -6.44 -4.78
N SER A 109 -17.18 -5.71 -5.78
CA SER A 109 -16.29 -6.30 -6.80
C SER A 109 -14.96 -6.80 -6.23
N GLY A 110 -14.49 -6.17 -5.16
CA GLY A 110 -13.21 -6.45 -4.51
C GLY A 110 -13.17 -7.69 -3.64
N VAL A 111 -14.28 -8.42 -3.48
CA VAL A 111 -14.35 -9.65 -2.69
C VAL A 111 -14.78 -10.84 -3.54
N THR A 112 -14.47 -12.06 -3.09
CA THR A 112 -14.95 -13.25 -3.80
C THR A 112 -16.47 -13.38 -3.74
N LYS A 113 -17.09 -13.84 -4.85
CA LYS A 113 -18.55 -14.00 -4.95
C LYS A 113 -19.15 -14.87 -3.82
N PRO A 114 -18.58 -16.04 -3.47
CA PRO A 114 -19.14 -16.85 -2.38
C PRO A 114 -19.18 -16.07 -1.07
N PHE A 115 -18.09 -15.39 -0.73
CA PHE A 115 -17.99 -14.61 0.48
C PHE A 115 -18.96 -13.41 0.49
N LEU A 116 -19.11 -12.70 -0.64
CA LEU A 116 -20.09 -11.63 -0.79
C LEU A 116 -21.52 -12.12 -0.53
N TRP A 117 -21.90 -13.25 -1.14
CA TRP A 117 -23.20 -13.87 -0.93
C TRP A 117 -23.41 -14.31 0.52
N THR A 118 -22.36 -14.81 1.17
CA THR A 118 -22.40 -15.13 2.60
C THR A 118 -22.69 -13.89 3.44
N ILE A 119 -21.99 -12.77 3.23
CA ILE A 119 -22.29 -11.51 3.93
C ILE A 119 -23.75 -11.09 3.66
N TYR A 120 -24.18 -11.07 2.40
CA TYR A 120 -25.52 -10.65 2.04
C TYR A 120 -26.59 -11.53 2.68
N LEU A 121 -26.39 -12.84 2.69
CA LEU A 121 -27.32 -13.78 3.30
C LEU A 121 -27.41 -13.53 4.81
N PHE A 122 -26.28 -13.45 5.51
CA PHE A 122 -26.27 -13.21 6.96
C PHE A 122 -26.90 -11.86 7.34
N VAL A 123 -26.57 -10.79 6.61
CA VAL A 123 -27.14 -9.45 6.86
C VAL A 123 -28.63 -9.43 6.52
N THR A 124 -29.05 -10.05 5.42
CA THR A 124 -30.47 -10.12 5.03
C THR A 124 -31.28 -10.89 6.07
N ILE A 125 -30.83 -12.07 6.48
CA ILE A 125 -31.54 -12.88 7.49
C ILE A 125 -31.62 -12.14 8.82
N SER A 126 -30.48 -11.64 9.34
CA SER A 126 -30.43 -10.99 10.65
C SER A 126 -31.33 -9.75 10.75
N VAL A 127 -31.32 -8.89 9.72
CA VAL A 127 -32.12 -7.66 9.70
C VAL A 127 -33.58 -7.93 9.36
N SER A 128 -33.86 -8.85 8.41
CA SER A 128 -35.24 -9.11 7.97
C SER A 128 -36.07 -9.80 9.05
N ILE A 129 -35.50 -10.74 9.81
CA ILE A 129 -36.22 -11.43 10.90
C ILE A 129 -36.78 -10.42 11.89
N GLN A 130 -35.97 -9.43 12.27
CA GLN A 130 -36.35 -8.40 13.24
C GLN A 130 -37.35 -7.42 12.64
N GLY A 131 -37.15 -7.00 11.38
CA GLY A 131 -38.08 -6.15 10.66
C GLY A 131 -39.47 -6.79 10.52
N ILE A 132 -39.52 -8.08 10.17
CA ILE A 132 -40.78 -8.86 10.08
C ILE A 132 -41.43 -8.98 11.46
N ALA A 133 -40.66 -9.25 12.52
CA ALA A 133 -41.19 -9.29 13.88
C ALA A 133 -41.82 -7.96 14.31
N ALA A 134 -41.19 -6.83 13.96
CA ALA A 134 -41.75 -5.50 14.19
C ALA A 134 -43.07 -5.27 13.43
N MET A 135 -43.21 -5.77 12.19
CA MET A 135 -44.48 -5.71 11.46
C MET A 135 -45.59 -6.48 12.17
N PHE A 136 -45.31 -7.68 12.65
CA PHE A 136 -46.31 -8.50 13.36
C PHE A 136 -46.77 -7.86 14.67
N ILE A 137 -45.91 -7.09 15.34
CA ILE A 137 -46.25 -6.34 16.57
C ILE A 137 -46.87 -4.96 16.26
N GLY A 138 -47.01 -4.60 14.98
CA GLY A 138 -47.64 -3.35 14.55
C GLY A 138 -46.72 -2.12 14.58
N ASN A 139 -45.41 -2.29 14.80
CA ASN A 139 -44.43 -1.20 14.68
C ASN A 139 -43.89 -1.11 13.24
N TYR A 140 -44.73 -0.60 12.35
CA TYR A 140 -44.41 -0.46 10.92
C TYR A 140 -43.24 0.49 10.65
N THR A 141 -43.05 1.53 11.47
CA THR A 141 -41.96 2.49 11.27
C THR A 141 -40.60 1.83 11.45
N SER A 142 -40.36 1.14 12.57
CA SER A 142 -39.10 0.42 12.79
C SER A 142 -38.87 -0.67 11.73
N ALA A 143 -39.93 -1.38 11.33
CA ALA A 143 -39.85 -2.40 10.28
C ALA A 143 -39.41 -1.81 8.94
N VAL A 144 -40.06 -0.74 8.48
CA VAL A 144 -39.76 -0.09 7.20
C VAL A 144 -38.34 0.48 7.21
N LEU A 145 -37.92 1.14 8.29
CA LEU A 145 -36.57 1.71 8.38
C LEU A 145 -35.46 0.66 8.38
N ASN A 146 -35.68 -0.49 9.02
CA ASN A 146 -34.74 -1.63 8.96
C ASN A 146 -34.64 -2.19 7.53
N ILE A 147 -35.77 -2.34 6.82
CA ILE A 147 -35.78 -2.81 5.43
C ILE A 147 -35.10 -1.80 4.50
N ILE A 148 -35.34 -0.49 4.69
CA ILE A 148 -34.66 0.57 3.92
C ILE A 148 -33.16 0.53 4.19
N GLY A 149 -32.74 0.42 5.45
CA GLY A 149 -31.33 0.29 5.83
C GLY A 149 -30.67 -0.92 5.16
N LEU A 150 -31.34 -2.08 5.18
CA LEU A 150 -30.90 -3.27 4.46
C LEU A 150 -30.76 -3.01 2.96
N GLY A 151 -31.75 -2.39 2.33
CA GLY A 151 -31.72 -2.03 0.92
C GLY A 151 -30.54 -1.10 0.58
N VAL A 152 -30.29 -0.09 1.41
CA VAL A 152 -29.13 0.82 1.27
C VAL A 152 -27.81 0.06 1.37
N PHE A 153 -27.69 -0.91 2.29
CA PHE A 153 -26.48 -1.72 2.41
C PHE A 153 -26.25 -2.62 1.18
N LEU A 154 -27.28 -3.37 0.76
CA LEU A 154 -27.18 -4.32 -0.36
C LEU A 154 -26.87 -3.62 -1.69
N THR A 155 -27.39 -2.42 -1.88
CA THR A 155 -27.16 -1.61 -3.09
C THR A 155 -25.92 -0.73 -3.01
N SER A 156 -25.18 -0.74 -1.90
CA SER A 156 -24.10 0.23 -1.61
C SER A 156 -24.54 1.71 -1.74
N GLY A 157 -25.78 2.01 -1.39
CA GLY A 157 -26.37 3.35 -1.49
C GLY A 157 -25.86 4.39 -0.48
N ALA A 158 -24.90 4.03 0.38
CA ALA A 158 -24.34 4.93 1.41
C ALA A 158 -23.41 6.03 0.85
N GLY A 159 -23.09 5.98 -0.45
CA GLY A 159 -22.19 6.89 -1.11
C GLY A 159 -20.71 6.66 -0.76
N ASN A 160 -19.87 7.60 -1.17
CA ASN A 160 -18.42 7.47 -1.05
C ASN A 160 -17.97 7.73 0.39
N ASN A 161 -17.12 6.85 0.92
CA ASN A 161 -16.54 7.05 2.23
C ASN A 161 -15.62 8.29 2.22
N PRO A 162 -15.85 9.29 3.09
CA PRO A 162 -15.09 10.54 3.11
C PRO A 162 -13.62 10.35 3.50
N TYR A 163 -13.26 9.21 4.11
CA TYR A 163 -11.90 8.89 4.53
C TYR A 163 -11.08 8.17 3.47
N VAL A 164 -11.59 7.99 2.25
CA VAL A 164 -10.84 7.36 1.13
C VAL A 164 -9.65 8.22 0.70
N GLY A 165 -9.74 9.54 0.88
CA GLY A 165 -8.63 10.47 0.64
C GLY A 165 -7.76 10.74 1.86
N ALA A 166 -7.96 10.07 2.99
CA ALA A 166 -7.17 10.32 4.18
C ALA A 166 -5.71 9.84 3.99
N PRO A 167 -4.70 10.60 4.45
CA PRO A 167 -3.31 10.20 4.29
C PRO A 167 -2.99 8.96 5.14
N HIS A 168 -2.05 8.15 4.67
CA HIS A 168 -1.48 7.05 5.43
C HIS A 168 -0.08 7.41 5.96
N TRP A 169 0.22 6.93 7.15
CA TRP A 169 1.52 6.99 7.79
C TRP A 169 2.05 5.58 7.94
N TYR A 170 3.33 5.40 7.66
CA TYR A 170 3.96 4.08 7.68
C TYR A 170 4.93 3.97 8.85
N THR A 171 4.81 2.87 9.61
CA THR A 171 5.85 2.45 10.56
C THR A 171 6.92 1.63 9.86
N GLY A 172 8.09 1.47 10.51
CA GLY A 172 9.23 0.79 9.88
C GLY A 172 9.08 -0.71 9.60
N ASP A 173 8.00 -1.34 10.06
CA ASP A 173 7.60 -2.72 9.74
C ASP A 173 6.64 -2.81 8.54
N MET A 174 6.20 -1.68 7.98
CA MET A 174 5.25 -1.65 6.86
C MET A 174 5.46 -0.42 5.96
N VAL A 175 6.68 -0.24 5.46
CA VAL A 175 7.01 0.86 4.55
C VAL A 175 6.60 0.50 3.12
N ARG A 176 5.49 1.08 2.67
CA ARG A 176 4.88 0.85 1.36
C ARG A 176 5.28 1.94 0.37
N VAL A 177 6.04 1.60 -0.66
CA VAL A 177 6.31 2.50 -1.78
C VAL A 177 5.22 2.34 -2.84
N ILE A 178 4.46 3.42 -2.98
CA ILE A 178 3.32 3.51 -3.88
C ILE A 178 3.82 3.74 -5.30
N LEU A 179 3.45 2.84 -6.21
CA LEU A 179 3.83 2.93 -7.61
C LEU A 179 2.79 3.74 -8.41
N PRO A 180 3.21 4.49 -9.45
CA PRO A 180 2.27 5.20 -10.31
C PRO A 180 1.32 4.22 -11.02
N THR A 181 0.03 4.52 -11.03
CA THR A 181 -0.98 3.68 -11.72
C THR A 181 -2.15 4.51 -12.25
N SER A 182 -2.54 4.25 -13.50
CA SER A 182 -3.76 4.82 -14.10
C SER A 182 -5.03 4.10 -13.65
N HIS A 183 -4.92 2.94 -13.01
CA HIS A 183 -6.05 2.12 -12.59
C HIS A 183 -6.47 2.42 -11.14
N HIS A 184 -7.63 1.90 -10.72
CA HIS A 184 -8.16 2.03 -9.34
C HIS A 184 -7.44 1.13 -8.32
N GLN A 185 -6.39 0.45 -8.75
CA GLN A 185 -5.59 -0.48 -7.98
C GLN A 185 -4.20 -0.60 -8.61
N GLY A 186 -3.26 -1.17 -7.87
CA GLY A 186 -1.91 -1.36 -8.38
C GLY A 186 -1.06 -2.25 -7.48
N THR A 187 0.16 -2.48 -7.96
CA THR A 187 1.21 -3.07 -7.15
C THR A 187 1.84 -1.99 -6.29
N VAL A 188 2.13 -2.33 -5.05
CA VAL A 188 2.88 -1.51 -4.10
C VAL A 188 4.07 -2.33 -3.65
N TYR A 189 5.26 -1.72 -3.60
CA TYR A 189 6.42 -2.41 -3.06
C TYR A 189 6.52 -2.19 -1.55
N VAL A 190 6.76 -3.26 -0.80
CA VAL A 190 6.99 -3.20 0.64
C VAL A 190 8.50 -3.34 0.86
N LEU A 191 9.10 -2.32 1.47
CA LEU A 191 10.52 -2.35 1.77
C LEU A 191 10.84 -3.40 2.86
N PRO A 192 12.05 -3.97 2.84
CA PRO A 192 12.46 -4.94 3.85
C PRO A 192 12.41 -4.35 5.25
N SER A 193 12.05 -5.19 6.21
CA SER A 193 11.99 -4.84 7.62
C SER A 193 12.44 -6.03 8.46
N GLN A 194 12.43 -5.89 9.79
CA GLN A 194 12.86 -6.97 10.67
C GLN A 194 11.99 -8.21 10.46
N GLY A 195 12.60 -9.33 10.07
CA GLY A 195 11.93 -10.61 9.82
C GLY A 195 11.26 -10.76 8.44
N HIS A 196 11.27 -9.72 7.60
CA HIS A 196 10.58 -9.73 6.30
C HIS A 196 11.43 -9.18 5.17
N GLY A 197 11.34 -9.84 4.02
CA GLY A 197 12.05 -9.49 2.80
C GLY A 197 11.44 -8.32 2.03
N PHE A 198 11.97 -8.09 0.83
CA PHE A 198 11.36 -7.18 -0.13
C PHE A 198 10.14 -7.86 -0.74
N ASP A 199 9.03 -7.14 -0.85
CA ASP A 199 7.78 -7.70 -1.36
C ASP A 199 7.05 -6.75 -2.31
N ALA A 200 6.11 -7.31 -3.06
CA ALA A 200 5.20 -6.64 -3.96
C ALA A 200 3.79 -7.11 -3.61
N VAL A 201 2.95 -6.19 -3.18
CA VAL A 201 1.58 -6.49 -2.74
C VAL A 201 0.60 -5.78 -3.63
N TRP A 202 -0.53 -6.43 -3.90
CA TRP A 202 -1.66 -5.76 -4.52
C TRP A 202 -2.31 -4.81 -3.51
N SER A 203 -2.70 -3.62 -3.97
CA SER A 203 -3.36 -2.60 -3.16
C SER A 203 -4.47 -1.88 -3.93
N PRO A 204 -5.61 -1.59 -3.26
CA PRO A 204 -6.54 -0.58 -3.74
C PRO A 204 -5.84 0.78 -3.85
N LYS A 205 -6.25 1.61 -4.83
CA LYS A 205 -5.70 2.96 -5.00
C LYS A 205 -6.27 3.91 -3.96
N VAL A 206 -5.40 4.39 -3.09
CA VAL A 206 -5.72 5.48 -2.17
C VAL A 206 -5.24 6.78 -2.79
N ALA A 207 -6.18 7.66 -3.15
CA ALA A 207 -5.89 8.86 -3.95
C ALA A 207 -4.82 9.77 -3.33
N ALA A 208 -4.83 9.93 -2.01
CA ALA A 208 -3.84 10.77 -1.31
C ALA A 208 -2.43 10.15 -1.24
N GLU A 209 -2.32 8.83 -1.34
CA GLU A 209 -1.05 8.13 -1.46
C GLU A 209 -0.47 8.25 -2.86
N HIS A 210 -1.32 8.07 -3.87
CA HIS A 210 -0.90 8.03 -5.26
C HIS A 210 -0.69 9.42 -5.88
N ARG A 211 -1.28 10.48 -5.31
CA ARG A 211 -1.23 11.85 -5.86
C ARG A 211 0.17 12.25 -6.32
N GLU A 212 1.18 12.11 -5.46
CA GLU A 212 2.53 12.56 -5.76
C GLU A 212 3.19 11.66 -6.82
N ALA A 213 3.12 10.33 -6.65
CA ALA A 213 3.69 9.37 -7.59
C ALA A 213 3.07 9.48 -9.00
N ASP A 214 1.73 9.60 -9.08
CA ASP A 214 1.01 9.81 -10.33
C ASP A 214 1.37 11.17 -10.94
N SER A 215 1.42 12.24 -10.14
CA SER A 215 1.77 13.57 -10.65
C SER A 215 3.17 13.61 -11.25
N GLN A 216 4.14 12.99 -10.58
CA GLN A 216 5.51 12.88 -11.06
C GLN A 216 5.56 12.08 -12.36
N ALA A 217 4.91 10.91 -12.40
CA ALA A 217 4.89 10.08 -13.60
C ALA A 217 4.23 10.81 -14.78
N MET A 218 3.11 11.48 -14.55
CA MET A 218 2.41 12.28 -15.57
C MET A 218 3.27 13.43 -16.08
N GLU A 219 3.92 14.19 -15.19
CA GLU A 219 4.82 15.28 -15.55
C GLU A 219 6.00 14.78 -16.38
N LEU A 220 6.64 13.70 -15.93
CA LEU A 220 7.75 13.05 -16.61
C LEU A 220 7.35 12.60 -18.03
N PHE A 221 6.21 11.92 -18.15
CA PHE A 221 5.72 11.44 -19.44
C PHE A 221 5.29 12.57 -20.37
N HIS A 222 4.65 13.60 -19.84
CA HIS A 222 4.22 14.76 -20.61
C HIS A 222 5.42 15.54 -21.16
N THR A 223 6.43 15.79 -20.34
CA THR A 223 7.65 16.53 -20.73
C THR A 223 8.46 15.78 -21.77
N MET A 224 8.65 14.46 -21.63
CA MET A 224 9.32 13.65 -22.67
C MET A 224 8.55 13.65 -23.98
N ARG A 225 7.22 13.46 -23.94
CA ARG A 225 6.39 13.41 -25.16
C ARG A 225 6.35 14.72 -25.94
N THR A 226 6.41 15.85 -25.24
CA THR A 226 6.37 17.18 -25.85
C THR A 226 7.74 17.69 -26.28
N GLY A 227 8.82 16.96 -25.99
CA GLY A 227 10.19 17.41 -26.27
C GLY A 227 10.63 18.63 -25.44
N THR A 228 9.84 19.04 -24.45
CA THR A 228 10.16 20.14 -23.51
C THR A 228 11.07 19.68 -22.37
N TRP A 229 11.79 18.59 -22.62
CA TRP A 229 12.52 17.85 -21.63
C TRP A 229 13.79 18.56 -21.19
N GLY A 230 13.91 18.87 -19.90
CA GLY A 230 15.14 19.32 -19.27
C GLY A 230 15.76 18.20 -18.43
N HIS A 231 17.06 17.93 -18.60
CA HIS A 231 17.73 16.80 -17.92
C HIS A 231 17.66 16.84 -16.38
N HIS A 232 17.46 18.02 -15.79
CA HIS A 232 17.36 18.20 -14.33
C HIS A 232 15.95 17.99 -13.76
N LEU A 233 14.90 18.05 -14.60
CA LEU A 233 13.50 17.98 -14.16
C LEU A 233 13.15 16.67 -13.42
N PRO A 234 13.60 15.48 -13.86
CA PRO A 234 13.22 14.22 -13.21
C PRO A 234 13.70 14.14 -11.78
N LEU A 235 14.94 14.57 -11.53
CA LEU A 235 15.52 14.55 -10.19
C LEU A 235 14.78 15.54 -9.28
N ALA A 236 14.43 16.72 -9.77
CA ALA A 236 13.68 17.71 -8.99
C ALA A 236 12.29 17.18 -8.59
N SER A 237 11.56 16.61 -9.53
CA SER A 237 10.23 16.02 -9.28
C SER A 237 10.34 14.80 -8.35
N LEU A 238 11.33 13.92 -8.57
CA LEU A 238 11.61 12.78 -7.69
C LEU A 238 11.94 13.21 -6.26
N ARG A 239 12.80 14.23 -6.05
CA ARG A 239 13.13 14.76 -4.71
C ARG A 239 11.89 15.22 -3.96
N LYS A 240 10.98 15.93 -4.64
CA LYS A 240 9.73 16.40 -4.05
C LYS A 240 8.89 15.21 -3.58
N THR A 241 8.74 14.19 -4.43
CA THR A 241 8.01 12.97 -4.07
C THR A 241 8.65 12.24 -2.89
N LEU A 242 9.98 12.06 -2.91
CA LEU A 242 10.74 11.41 -1.83
C LEU A 242 10.63 12.16 -0.50
N ALA A 243 10.71 13.49 -0.52
CA ALA A 243 10.57 14.34 0.68
C ALA A 243 9.15 14.26 1.25
N ASN A 244 8.13 14.33 0.40
CA ASN A 244 6.73 14.19 0.79
C ASN A 244 6.44 12.80 1.38
N PHE A 245 7.04 11.75 0.81
CA PHE A 245 6.95 10.40 1.32
C PHE A 245 7.62 10.26 2.68
N TYR A 246 8.87 10.74 2.82
CA TYR A 246 9.61 10.71 4.08
C TYR A 246 8.86 11.42 5.22
N GLY A 247 8.18 12.53 4.91
CA GLY A 247 7.33 13.23 5.85
C GLY A 247 6.22 12.37 6.48
N ARG A 248 5.81 11.27 5.83
CA ARG A 248 4.77 10.32 6.29
C ARG A 248 5.31 9.12 7.08
N LEU A 249 6.63 9.02 7.25
CA LEU A 249 7.26 7.89 7.91
C LEU A 249 7.39 8.09 9.43
N ARG A 250 7.28 6.97 10.15
CA ARG A 250 7.50 6.87 11.60
C ARG A 250 8.42 5.67 11.85
N MET A 251 9.68 5.83 11.48
CA MET A 251 10.72 4.82 11.68
C MET A 251 11.58 5.16 12.89
N THR A 252 11.90 4.15 13.68
CA THR A 252 12.89 4.25 14.76
C THR A 252 14.30 4.21 14.18
N PRO A 253 15.33 4.70 14.90
CA PRO A 253 16.72 4.58 14.47
C PRO A 253 17.14 3.15 14.15
N GLN A 254 16.66 2.17 14.92
CA GLN A 254 16.94 0.75 14.68
C GLN A 254 16.34 0.26 13.36
N GLN A 255 15.12 0.67 13.01
CA GLN A 255 14.51 0.31 11.73
C GLN A 255 15.24 0.96 10.55
N CYS A 256 15.68 2.21 10.70
CA CYS A 256 16.54 2.86 9.69
C CYS A 256 17.88 2.15 9.56
N TRP A 257 18.47 1.68 10.67
CA TRP A 257 19.67 0.87 10.66
C TRP A 257 19.46 -0.45 9.90
N SER A 258 18.39 -1.20 10.18
CA SER A 258 18.07 -2.43 9.46
C SER A 258 17.96 -2.22 7.95
N LEU A 259 17.28 -1.15 7.52
CA LEU A 259 17.17 -0.80 6.11
C LEU A 259 18.53 -0.39 5.51
N ALA A 260 19.34 0.36 6.25
CA ALA A 260 20.70 0.72 5.84
C ALA A 260 21.61 -0.49 5.69
N ALA A 261 21.54 -1.44 6.62
CA ALA A 261 22.30 -2.68 6.57
C ALA A 261 21.90 -3.51 5.34
N TRP A 262 20.59 -3.58 5.06
CA TRP A 262 20.09 -4.23 3.84
C TRP A 262 20.68 -3.60 2.58
N LEU A 263 20.69 -2.27 2.46
CA LEU A 263 21.26 -1.58 1.30
C LEU A 263 22.78 -1.75 1.22
N TYR A 264 23.53 -1.33 2.23
CA TYR A 264 24.96 -1.03 2.09
C TYR A 264 25.93 -2.15 2.50
N GLU A 265 25.47 -3.23 3.14
CA GLU A 265 26.38 -4.29 3.56
C GLU A 265 26.70 -5.29 2.44
N ASP A 266 27.96 -5.35 1.99
CA ASP A 266 28.42 -6.45 1.14
C ASP A 266 28.38 -7.77 1.93
N THR A 267 27.81 -8.81 1.33
CA THR A 267 27.95 -10.17 1.86
C THR A 267 28.74 -11.03 0.88
N PRO A 268 29.93 -11.45 1.33
CA PRO A 268 30.38 -12.81 1.13
C PRO A 268 30.72 -13.41 2.51
N GLY A 269 29.94 -14.38 2.98
CA GLY A 269 30.26 -15.18 4.19
C GLY A 269 29.75 -14.67 5.55
N ALA A 270 29.20 -13.46 5.66
CA ALA A 270 28.72 -12.89 6.92
C ALA A 270 27.21 -13.10 7.19
N PHE A 271 26.69 -14.30 6.92
CA PHE A 271 25.30 -14.64 7.27
C PHE A 271 25.03 -14.50 8.78
N ASP A 272 26.07 -14.51 9.62
CA ASP A 272 25.95 -14.35 11.08
C ASP A 272 25.70 -12.90 11.54
N THR A 273 26.02 -11.87 10.74
CA THR A 273 25.83 -10.46 11.17
C THR A 273 24.59 -9.78 10.59
N ALA A 274 24.16 -10.12 9.38
CA ALA A 274 22.81 -9.76 8.91
C ALA A 274 21.71 -10.48 9.73
N SER A 275 22.03 -11.68 10.24
CA SER A 275 21.28 -12.38 11.28
C SER A 275 21.19 -11.54 12.58
N ALA A 276 22.26 -10.86 12.99
CA ALA A 276 22.25 -9.99 14.17
C ALA A 276 21.31 -8.75 14.03
N ALA A 277 21.04 -8.29 12.82
CA ALA A 277 20.04 -7.24 12.55
C ALA A 277 18.64 -7.80 12.21
N GLY A 278 18.51 -9.13 12.08
CA GLY A 278 17.24 -9.81 11.73
C GLY A 278 16.69 -9.47 10.35
N VAL A 279 17.53 -8.99 9.41
CA VAL A 279 17.07 -8.53 8.09
C VAL A 279 17.25 -9.63 7.05
N LYS A 280 16.14 -10.11 6.51
CA LYS A 280 16.14 -11.11 5.45
C LYS A 280 16.32 -10.41 4.09
N ARG A 281 17.31 -10.83 3.29
CA ARG A 281 17.43 -10.48 1.85
C ARG A 281 16.52 -11.34 0.95
N THR A 282 15.44 -11.88 1.51
CA THR A 282 14.49 -12.70 0.79
C THR A 282 13.62 -11.83 -0.11
N ILE A 283 13.17 -12.42 -1.22
CA ILE A 283 12.16 -11.84 -2.10
C ILE A 283 10.87 -12.59 -1.82
N GLU A 284 9.87 -11.89 -1.33
CA GLU A 284 8.58 -12.49 -1.00
C GLU A 284 7.58 -12.39 -2.15
N CYS A 285 7.87 -11.56 -3.16
CA CYS A 285 7.08 -11.47 -4.38
C CYS A 285 7.49 -12.47 -5.46
N ILE A 286 6.83 -12.40 -6.62
CA ILE A 286 7.21 -13.14 -7.82
C ILE A 286 7.84 -12.22 -8.85
N ARG A 287 8.80 -12.76 -9.58
CA ARG A 287 9.40 -12.08 -10.72
C ARG A 287 8.48 -12.19 -11.94
N ALA A 288 8.34 -11.12 -12.71
CA ALA A 288 7.59 -11.15 -13.96
C ALA A 288 8.31 -12.07 -14.98
N PRO A 289 7.59 -12.98 -15.68
CA PRO A 289 8.21 -13.91 -16.62
C PRO A 289 8.98 -13.19 -17.73
N GLY A 290 10.20 -13.66 -18.03
CA GLY A 290 11.04 -13.10 -19.10
C GLY A 290 11.59 -11.70 -18.85
N THR A 291 11.55 -11.20 -17.61
CA THR A 291 12.02 -9.84 -17.27
C THR A 291 13.27 -9.89 -16.41
N HIS A 292 14.22 -8.99 -16.62
CA HIS A 292 15.35 -8.82 -15.72
C HIS A 292 15.00 -7.87 -14.55
N LEU A 293 15.83 -7.74 -13.50
CA LEU A 293 15.48 -6.93 -12.30
C LEU A 293 15.49 -5.42 -12.57
N ILE A 294 16.23 -4.99 -13.59
CA ILE A 294 16.42 -3.57 -13.90
C ILE A 294 15.14 -3.01 -14.53
N GLY A 295 14.28 -2.44 -13.68
CA GLY A 295 12.99 -1.90 -14.08
C GLY A 295 12.65 -0.63 -13.30
N ARG A 296 11.95 0.29 -13.96
CA ARG A 296 11.65 1.63 -13.45
C ARG A 296 11.06 1.61 -12.04
N ASP A 297 10.04 0.79 -11.80
CA ASP A 297 9.31 0.82 -10.53
C ASP A 297 10.16 0.26 -9.38
N LEU A 298 11.03 -0.72 -9.66
CA LEU A 298 11.94 -1.22 -8.64
C LEU A 298 12.97 -0.16 -8.26
N MET A 299 13.55 0.50 -9.27
CA MET A 299 14.51 1.58 -9.03
C MET A 299 13.87 2.75 -8.28
N TYR A 300 12.61 3.05 -8.57
CA TYR A 300 11.81 4.04 -7.85
C TYR A 300 11.67 3.69 -6.36
N ALA A 301 11.39 2.43 -6.02
CA ALA A 301 11.34 1.99 -4.62
C ALA A 301 12.72 1.95 -3.94
N LEU A 302 13.78 1.64 -4.67
CA LEU A 302 15.14 1.74 -4.13
C LEU A 302 15.55 3.19 -3.88
N CYS A 303 15.12 4.14 -4.71
CA CYS A 303 15.29 5.57 -4.43
C CYS A 303 14.60 5.98 -3.11
N HIS A 304 13.39 5.44 -2.85
CA HIS A 304 12.70 5.66 -1.58
C HIS A 304 13.50 5.08 -0.41
N ALA A 305 13.94 3.82 -0.51
CA ALA A 305 14.74 3.17 0.51
C ALA A 305 16.02 3.96 0.85
N GLU A 306 16.77 4.36 -0.17
CA GLU A 306 18.00 5.14 0.00
C GLU A 306 17.74 6.51 0.61
N TYR A 307 16.70 7.22 0.14
CA TYR A 307 16.37 8.54 0.67
C TYR A 307 16.03 8.48 2.16
N ILE A 308 15.27 7.46 2.61
CA ILE A 308 14.95 7.24 4.02
C ILE A 308 16.22 7.12 4.86
N VAL A 309 17.15 6.28 4.40
CA VAL A 309 18.40 6.02 5.11
C VAL A 309 19.28 7.26 5.12
N PHE A 310 19.38 7.95 4.00
CA PHE A 310 20.15 9.19 3.88
C PHE A 310 19.64 10.29 4.82
N MET A 311 18.33 10.52 4.87
CA MET A 311 17.73 11.50 5.78
C MET A 311 17.93 11.11 7.25
N SER A 312 18.17 9.83 7.53
CA SER A 312 18.40 9.30 8.89
C SER A 312 19.89 9.06 9.19
N GLN A 313 20.82 9.52 8.34
CA GLN A 313 22.25 9.20 8.45
C GLN A 313 22.90 9.58 9.79
N GLY A 314 22.40 10.62 10.45
CA GLY A 314 22.88 11.09 11.75
C GLY A 314 22.67 10.06 12.87
N SER A 315 21.64 9.21 12.76
CA SER A 315 21.38 8.15 13.73
C SER A 315 22.02 6.80 13.38
N LEU A 316 22.68 6.69 12.23
CA LEU A 316 23.31 5.44 11.80
C LEU A 316 24.70 5.26 12.45
N PRO A 317 25.13 4.01 12.72
CA PRO A 317 26.50 3.72 13.10
C PRO A 317 27.51 4.23 12.06
N ALA A 318 28.69 4.68 12.52
CA ALA A 318 29.73 5.25 11.66
C ALA A 318 30.10 4.31 10.48
N ARG A 319 30.22 3.00 10.76
CA ARG A 319 30.49 1.96 9.74
C ARG A 319 29.52 2.00 8.56
N LEU A 320 28.22 2.20 8.80
CA LEU A 320 27.22 2.25 7.73
C LEU A 320 27.14 3.63 7.09
N ARG A 321 27.30 4.69 7.90
CA ARG A 321 27.35 6.06 7.40
C ARG A 321 28.47 6.24 6.37
N ALA A 322 29.65 5.69 6.63
CA ALA A 322 30.78 5.70 5.69
C ALA A 322 30.46 4.99 4.36
N ARG A 323 29.51 4.04 4.34
CA ARG A 323 29.12 3.31 3.13
C ARG A 323 28.04 4.00 2.30
N ILE A 324 27.39 5.05 2.82
CA ILE A 324 26.39 5.82 2.05
C ILE A 324 27.01 6.39 0.77
N GLY A 325 28.28 6.84 0.84
CA GLY A 325 29.05 7.34 -0.30
C GLY A 325 29.32 6.32 -1.42
N ARG A 326 29.05 5.03 -1.19
CA ARG A 326 29.17 4.00 -2.23
C ARG A 326 28.04 4.05 -3.26
N ILE A 327 26.86 4.51 -2.87
CA ILE A 327 25.71 4.65 -3.79
C ILE A 327 25.48 6.12 -4.14
N ARG A 328 25.66 7.00 -3.15
CA ARG A 328 25.33 8.42 -3.33
C ARG A 328 26.52 9.21 -3.85
N LEU A 329 26.30 9.97 -4.92
CA LEU A 329 27.28 10.82 -5.58
C LEU A 329 27.59 12.04 -4.71
N MET A 330 28.85 12.15 -4.27
CA MET A 330 29.33 13.22 -3.39
C MET A 330 29.12 14.62 -4.00
N LYS A 331 29.26 14.78 -5.32
CA LYS A 331 29.20 16.09 -6.01
C LYS A 331 27.86 16.84 -5.85
N ARG A 332 26.75 16.16 -5.51
CA ARG A 332 25.40 16.77 -5.51
C ARG A 332 24.53 16.42 -4.31
N SER A 333 25.02 15.57 -3.40
CA SER A 333 24.27 15.09 -2.24
C SER A 333 24.44 15.97 -1.00
N GLY A 334 25.34 16.96 -1.03
CA GLY A 334 25.66 17.78 0.15
C GLY A 334 26.44 17.03 1.23
N MET A 335 26.88 15.79 0.96
CA MET A 335 27.83 15.09 1.84
C MET A 335 29.21 15.73 1.72
N MET A 336 29.80 16.09 2.86
CA MET A 336 31.21 16.42 2.92
C MET A 336 32.03 15.15 2.63
N PRO A 337 33.16 15.24 1.92
CA PRO A 337 34.08 14.12 1.73
C PRO A 337 34.82 13.83 3.05
N THR A 338 34.09 13.34 4.04
CA THR A 338 34.65 12.87 5.30
C THR A 338 34.70 11.36 5.23
N GLU A 339 35.93 10.84 5.22
CA GLU A 339 36.28 9.42 5.14
C GLU A 339 35.89 8.78 3.81
N ILE A 340 36.84 8.82 2.88
CA ILE A 340 36.84 8.06 1.63
C ILE A 340 36.53 6.61 2.00
N SER A 341 35.34 6.11 1.65
CA SER A 341 35.04 4.69 1.70
C SER A 341 36.13 3.96 0.90
N ASP A 342 36.70 2.87 1.42
CA ASP A 342 37.75 2.03 0.79
C ASP A 342 37.31 1.35 -0.54
N GLY A 343 36.45 1.98 -1.34
CA GLY A 343 35.95 1.47 -2.62
C GLY A 343 35.38 2.58 -3.50
N HIS A 344 35.27 2.29 -4.79
CA HIS A 344 34.67 3.20 -5.76
C HIS A 344 33.16 3.37 -5.52
N THR A 345 32.60 4.48 -5.98
CA THR A 345 31.14 4.68 -6.02
C THR A 345 30.55 3.79 -7.11
N ILE A 346 29.57 2.97 -6.73
CA ILE A 346 28.94 1.97 -7.59
C ILE A 346 28.32 2.65 -8.80
N GLY A 347 28.69 2.14 -9.97
CA GLY A 347 28.23 2.64 -11.25
C GLY A 347 28.83 3.95 -11.72
N TYR A 348 29.88 4.46 -11.04
CA TYR A 348 30.59 5.66 -11.46
C TYR A 348 31.73 5.39 -12.46
N LEU A 349 31.91 4.14 -12.88
CA LEU A 349 32.80 3.82 -14.00
C LEU A 349 32.21 4.40 -15.31
N PRO A 350 33.05 4.77 -16.29
CA PRO A 350 32.56 5.38 -17.52
C PRO A 350 31.69 4.44 -18.36
N GLY A 351 30.63 4.98 -18.96
CA GLY A 351 29.79 4.30 -19.95
C GLY A 351 29.22 2.97 -19.46
N LEU A 352 29.31 1.95 -20.32
CA LEU A 352 28.64 0.67 -20.10
C LEU A 352 29.16 -0.11 -18.88
N GLU A 353 30.43 0.05 -18.51
CA GLU A 353 30.96 -0.62 -17.32
C GLU A 353 30.39 -0.03 -16.02
N GLY A 354 30.10 1.27 -15.99
CA GLY A 354 29.36 1.89 -14.89
C GLY A 354 27.97 1.29 -14.77
N TYR A 355 27.24 1.22 -15.88
CA TYR A 355 25.92 0.59 -15.90
C TYR A 355 26.00 -0.87 -15.40
N ARG A 356 26.93 -1.68 -15.91
CA ARG A 356 27.08 -3.10 -15.53
C ARG A 356 27.41 -3.26 -14.04
N ASP A 357 28.24 -2.39 -13.48
CA ASP A 357 28.55 -2.37 -12.04
C ASP A 357 27.30 -2.09 -11.20
N ALA A 358 26.52 -1.08 -11.59
CA ALA A 358 25.25 -0.74 -10.95
C ALA A 358 24.25 -1.91 -11.01
N VAL A 359 24.11 -2.57 -12.17
CA VAL A 359 23.25 -3.75 -12.35
C VAL A 359 23.68 -4.88 -11.43
N ARG A 360 24.97 -5.26 -11.43
CA ARG A 360 25.51 -6.32 -10.56
C ARG A 360 25.20 -6.05 -9.10
N TYR A 361 25.26 -4.78 -8.69
CA TYR A 361 24.91 -4.38 -7.33
C TYR A 361 23.42 -4.58 -7.01
N ILE A 362 22.49 -4.22 -7.91
CA ILE A 362 21.05 -4.52 -7.73
C ILE A 362 20.82 -6.01 -7.52
N TYR A 363 21.40 -6.86 -8.36
CA TYR A 363 21.26 -8.32 -8.21
C TYR A 363 21.84 -8.84 -6.89
N ARG A 364 22.98 -8.31 -6.46
CA ARG A 364 23.59 -8.63 -5.16
C ARG A 364 22.69 -8.24 -3.99
N LEU A 365 22.02 -7.09 -4.07
CA LEU A 365 21.10 -6.61 -3.03
C LEU A 365 19.97 -7.62 -2.77
N PHE A 366 19.51 -8.28 -3.83
CA PHE A 366 18.46 -9.30 -3.78
C PHE A 366 18.98 -10.74 -3.69
N ALA A 367 20.30 -10.94 -3.55
CA ALA A 367 20.96 -12.24 -3.53
C ALA A 367 20.59 -13.14 -4.74
N LEU A 368 20.44 -12.52 -5.92
CA LEU A 368 20.13 -13.21 -7.17
C LEU A 368 21.33 -13.25 -8.12
N PRO A 369 21.47 -14.30 -8.94
CA PRO A 369 22.45 -14.31 -10.03
C PRO A 369 22.07 -13.26 -11.08
N VAL A 370 23.08 -12.58 -11.63
CA VAL A 370 22.88 -11.54 -12.65
C VAL A 370 22.41 -12.16 -13.95
N ASP A 371 21.30 -11.67 -14.51
CA ASP A 371 20.85 -12.13 -15.82
C ASP A 371 21.72 -11.52 -16.92
N ALA A 372 22.17 -12.37 -17.86
CA ALA A 372 22.99 -11.92 -18.98
C ALA A 372 22.28 -10.84 -19.82
N SER A 373 20.96 -10.97 -20.02
CA SER A 373 20.15 -9.98 -20.74
C SER A 373 20.08 -8.62 -20.07
N ALA A 374 20.41 -8.49 -18.78
CA ALA A 374 20.49 -7.20 -18.11
C ALA A 374 21.80 -6.46 -18.40
N LEU A 375 22.83 -7.18 -18.88
CA LEU A 375 24.19 -6.67 -19.12
C LEU A 375 24.55 -6.55 -20.62
N ASP A 376 23.78 -7.23 -21.47
CA ASP A 376 23.99 -7.34 -22.91
C ASP A 376 22.86 -6.65 -23.68
N PHE A 377 23.25 -5.71 -24.55
CA PHE A 377 22.35 -4.92 -25.38
C PHE A 377 22.45 -5.29 -26.86
N ALA A 378 23.29 -6.25 -27.24
CA ALA A 378 23.60 -6.56 -28.64
C ALA A 378 22.36 -6.97 -29.47
N GLN A 379 21.36 -7.57 -28.82
CA GLN A 379 20.12 -8.01 -29.48
C GLN A 379 19.03 -6.93 -29.57
N ILE A 380 19.28 -5.73 -29.04
CA ILE A 380 18.30 -4.64 -28.97
C ILE A 380 18.60 -3.64 -30.09
N SER A 381 17.56 -3.21 -30.81
CA SER A 381 17.70 -2.13 -31.78
C SER A 381 17.74 -0.77 -31.06
N PRO A 382 18.73 0.10 -31.33
CA PRO A 382 18.76 1.44 -30.75
C PRO A 382 17.58 2.29 -31.25
N PRO A 383 17.20 3.36 -30.53
CA PRO A 383 16.24 4.32 -31.04
C PRO A 383 16.84 5.05 -32.25
N ARG A 384 16.00 5.40 -33.23
CA ARG A 384 16.45 6.13 -34.44
C ARG A 384 17.10 7.47 -34.07
N GLN A 385 16.49 8.15 -33.11
CA GLN A 385 16.95 9.39 -32.49
C GLN A 385 16.58 9.35 -31.02
N SER A 386 17.49 9.78 -30.15
CA SER A 386 17.22 9.91 -28.72
C SER A 386 16.93 11.37 -28.39
N ILE A 387 15.74 11.64 -27.84
CA ILE A 387 15.36 12.98 -27.38
C ILE A 387 16.20 13.33 -26.14
N ALA A 388 16.41 12.36 -25.25
CA ALA A 388 17.24 12.54 -24.05
C ALA A 388 18.70 12.88 -24.37
N LEU A 389 19.24 12.39 -25.47
CA LEU A 389 20.60 12.69 -25.94
C LEU A 389 20.64 13.83 -26.98
N GLY A 390 19.65 14.74 -26.96
CA GLY A 390 19.63 15.93 -27.80
C GLY A 390 19.34 15.67 -29.28
N GLY A 391 18.51 14.67 -29.58
CA GLY A 391 18.10 14.30 -30.94
C GLY A 391 19.16 13.54 -31.74
N ARG A 392 20.26 13.10 -31.09
CA ARG A 392 21.35 12.38 -31.76
C ARG A 392 20.89 11.00 -32.24
N SER A 393 21.36 10.61 -33.42
CA SER A 393 21.20 9.25 -33.92
C SER A 393 22.20 8.32 -33.24
N CYS A 394 21.74 7.14 -32.83
CA CYS A 394 22.54 6.15 -32.12
C CYS A 394 22.92 5.02 -33.06
N THR A 395 24.21 4.66 -33.13
CA THR A 395 24.69 3.64 -34.07
C THR A 395 24.48 2.21 -33.56
N SER A 396 24.50 2.01 -32.24
CA SER A 396 24.23 0.73 -31.57
C SER A 396 23.50 0.94 -30.25
N ALA A 397 22.81 -0.11 -29.77
CA ALA A 397 22.14 -0.07 -28.46
C ALA A 397 23.14 -0.02 -27.29
N GLU A 398 24.34 -0.57 -27.44
CA GLU A 398 25.41 -0.45 -26.44
C GLU A 398 25.92 0.98 -26.32
N GLN A 399 26.15 1.67 -27.45
CA GLN A 399 26.55 3.07 -27.44
C GLN A 399 25.45 3.92 -26.81
N TYR A 400 24.19 3.70 -27.21
CA TYR A 400 23.04 4.38 -26.62
C TYR A 400 22.94 4.16 -25.11
N ALA A 401 23.09 2.90 -24.64
CA ALA A 401 23.06 2.57 -23.22
C ALA A 401 24.22 3.23 -22.45
N ALA A 402 25.43 3.26 -23.03
CA ALA A 402 26.59 3.92 -22.43
C ALA A 402 26.38 5.44 -22.30
N ASP A 403 25.98 6.11 -23.39
CA ASP A 403 25.75 7.56 -23.42
C ASP A 403 24.59 7.94 -22.49
N LEU A 404 23.52 7.14 -22.46
CA LEU A 404 22.39 7.35 -21.55
C LEU A 404 22.79 7.13 -20.08
N TRP A 405 23.65 6.15 -19.79
CA TRP A 405 24.15 5.93 -18.44
C TRP A 405 24.99 7.10 -17.95
N ASP A 406 25.91 7.61 -18.77
CA ASP A 406 26.74 8.76 -18.43
C ASP A 406 25.87 10.01 -18.18
N LEU A 407 24.88 10.26 -19.05
CA LEU A 407 23.88 11.31 -18.84
C LEU A 407 23.13 11.10 -17.51
N SER A 408 22.79 9.86 -17.20
CA SER A 408 22.06 9.52 -15.98
C SER A 408 22.87 9.81 -14.73
N CYS A 409 24.15 9.43 -14.71
CA CYS A 409 25.07 9.75 -13.63
C CYS A 409 25.33 11.25 -13.52
N GLU A 410 25.38 11.97 -14.64
CA GLU A 410 25.55 13.43 -14.64
C GLU A 410 24.37 14.12 -13.94
N HIS A 411 23.13 13.66 -14.13
CA HIS A 411 21.93 14.33 -13.65
C HIS A 411 21.29 13.73 -12.39
N SER A 412 21.93 12.73 -11.78
CA SER A 412 21.40 12.04 -10.60
C SER A 412 22.21 12.32 -9.33
N GLU A 413 21.68 11.92 -8.19
CA GLU A 413 22.34 12.03 -6.88
C GLU A 413 22.93 10.70 -6.40
N SER A 414 22.52 9.60 -6.99
CA SER A 414 22.86 8.27 -6.54
C SER A 414 22.76 7.25 -7.67
N THR A 415 23.34 6.07 -7.48
CA THR A 415 23.20 4.95 -8.42
C THR A 415 21.74 4.57 -8.65
N PHE A 416 20.88 4.59 -7.62
CA PHE A 416 19.46 4.26 -7.78
C PHE A 416 18.69 5.33 -8.55
N SER A 417 18.95 6.61 -8.29
CA SER A 417 18.32 7.70 -9.06
C SER A 417 18.81 7.71 -10.51
N ALA A 418 20.08 7.38 -10.75
CA ALA A 418 20.62 7.18 -12.10
C ALA A 418 19.95 6.01 -12.82
N LEU A 419 19.81 4.85 -12.17
CA LEU A 419 19.11 3.70 -12.75
C LEU A 419 17.61 3.98 -12.98
N TYR A 420 16.95 4.70 -12.06
CA TYR A 420 15.57 5.12 -12.24
C TYR A 420 15.42 6.01 -13.49
N PHE A 421 16.31 6.99 -13.64
CA PHE A 421 16.29 7.87 -14.79
C PHE A 421 16.61 7.11 -16.10
N PHE A 422 17.66 6.29 -16.10
CA PHE A 422 18.02 5.40 -17.20
C PHE A 422 16.82 4.55 -17.65
N THR A 423 16.19 3.83 -16.71
CA THR A 423 15.06 2.93 -17.03
C THR A 423 13.80 3.68 -17.46
N ALA A 424 13.57 4.90 -16.96
CA ALA A 424 12.46 5.73 -17.40
C ALA A 424 12.63 6.22 -18.85
N VAL A 425 13.82 6.72 -19.20
CA VAL A 425 14.13 7.14 -20.58
C VAL A 425 14.13 5.95 -21.53
N TRP A 426 14.76 4.84 -21.12
CA TRP A 426 14.77 3.59 -21.88
C TRP A 426 13.35 3.15 -22.24
N PHE A 427 12.45 3.10 -21.25
CA PHE A 427 11.05 2.75 -21.49
C PHE A 427 10.35 3.72 -22.46
N MET A 428 10.67 5.00 -22.41
CA MET A 428 10.03 6.00 -23.26
C MET A 428 10.52 5.98 -24.71
N GLU A 429 11.80 5.69 -24.94
CA GLU A 429 12.38 5.72 -26.29
C GLU A 429 12.38 4.34 -26.98
N ILE A 430 12.53 3.24 -26.22
CA ILE A 430 12.62 1.87 -26.75
C ILE A 430 11.41 1.02 -26.33
N GLY A 431 10.88 1.22 -25.13
CA GLY A 431 9.79 0.40 -24.58
C GLY A 431 10.25 -0.82 -23.79
N ASN A 432 9.34 -1.78 -23.60
CA ASN A 432 9.59 -3.01 -22.83
C ASN A 432 10.23 -4.10 -23.70
N ILE A 433 11.51 -3.95 -24.05
CA ILE A 433 12.26 -4.87 -24.93
C ILE A 433 13.49 -5.42 -24.19
N GLY A 434 13.95 -6.63 -24.53
CA GLY A 434 15.19 -7.20 -24.00
C GLY A 434 15.13 -7.62 -22.53
N GLY A 435 13.92 -7.79 -21.98
CA GLY A 435 13.71 -8.07 -20.57
C GLY A 435 13.60 -6.82 -19.69
N PHE A 436 13.81 -5.61 -20.24
CA PHE A 436 13.45 -4.36 -19.59
C PHE A 436 11.94 -4.30 -19.45
N ASN A 437 11.46 -4.29 -18.22
CA ASN A 437 10.05 -4.11 -17.90
C ASN A 437 9.93 -3.07 -16.80
N ILE A 438 8.91 -2.22 -16.91
CA ILE A 438 8.60 -1.23 -15.87
C ILE A 438 8.45 -1.88 -14.49
N LEU A 439 7.82 -3.05 -14.42
CA LEU A 439 7.40 -3.73 -13.20
C LEU A 439 7.99 -5.16 -13.13
N PRO A 440 9.28 -5.29 -12.72
CA PRO A 440 9.98 -6.58 -12.70
C PRO A 440 9.48 -7.53 -11.59
N PHE A 441 8.95 -6.98 -10.49
CA PHE A 441 8.34 -7.76 -9.40
C PHE A 441 6.83 -7.56 -9.37
N ARG A 442 6.10 -8.64 -9.18
CA ARG A 442 4.63 -8.68 -9.16
C ARG A 442 4.13 -9.30 -7.87
N ALA A 443 2.95 -8.86 -7.46
CA ALA A 443 2.23 -9.52 -6.38
C ALA A 443 1.91 -10.98 -6.74
N ARG A 444 2.04 -11.87 -5.77
CA ARG A 444 1.72 -13.31 -5.92
C ARG A 444 0.23 -13.53 -6.16
N SER A 445 -0.61 -12.73 -5.51
CA SER A 445 -2.05 -12.78 -5.62
C SER A 445 -2.67 -11.39 -5.54
N PHE A 446 -3.96 -11.32 -5.83
CA PHE A 446 -4.79 -10.13 -5.65
C PHE A 446 -5.32 -9.98 -4.22
N ASP A 447 -5.00 -10.91 -3.31
CA ASP A 447 -5.48 -10.88 -1.92
C ASP A 447 -4.94 -9.68 -1.14
N GLY A 448 -3.85 -9.08 -1.64
CA GLY A 448 -3.13 -8.00 -0.99
C GLY A 448 -2.57 -8.44 0.36
N ASP A 449 -2.21 -7.45 1.18
CA ASP A 449 -1.85 -7.69 2.57
C ASP A 449 -2.97 -7.18 3.51
N LEU A 450 -2.74 -7.30 4.82
CA LEU A 450 -3.70 -6.85 5.83
C LEU A 450 -4.12 -5.38 5.63
N THR A 451 -3.21 -4.50 5.21
CA THR A 451 -3.56 -3.09 4.93
C THR A 451 -4.50 -2.99 3.75
N SER A 452 -4.23 -3.69 2.65
CA SER A 452 -5.10 -3.72 1.47
C SER A 452 -6.51 -4.20 1.84
N GLN A 453 -6.62 -5.24 2.68
CA GLN A 453 -7.90 -5.73 3.20
C GLN A 453 -8.60 -4.70 4.09
N GLN A 454 -7.88 -4.05 5.00
CA GLN A 454 -8.45 -3.03 5.88
C GLN A 454 -8.96 -1.80 5.12
N ILE A 455 -8.34 -1.44 3.98
CA ILE A 455 -8.84 -0.37 3.11
C ILE A 455 -10.22 -0.74 2.55
N VAL A 456 -10.40 -1.96 2.04
CA VAL A 456 -11.68 -2.44 1.51
C VAL A 456 -12.73 -2.51 2.63
N TRP A 457 -12.37 -3.09 3.77
CA TRP A 457 -13.25 -3.17 4.95
C TRP A 457 -13.72 -1.81 5.46
N ARG A 458 -12.91 -0.76 5.32
CA ARG A 458 -13.31 0.61 5.70
C ARG A 458 -14.54 1.06 4.92
N GLN A 459 -14.66 0.69 3.65
CA GLN A 459 -15.85 1.01 2.85
C GLN A 459 -17.06 0.18 3.30
N VAL A 460 -16.87 -1.12 3.58
CA VAL A 460 -17.94 -1.99 4.12
C VAL A 460 -18.50 -1.43 5.43
N TRP A 461 -17.59 -1.05 6.36
CA TRP A 461 -17.95 -0.44 7.63
C TRP A 461 -18.73 0.85 7.47
N TYR A 462 -18.27 1.72 6.58
CA TYR A 462 -18.95 2.97 6.29
C TYR A 462 -20.38 2.71 5.78
N THR A 463 -20.54 1.83 4.80
CA THR A 463 -21.86 1.46 4.26
C THR A 463 -22.77 0.88 5.35
N ALA A 464 -22.24 -0.01 6.19
CA ALA A 464 -22.97 -0.64 7.28
C ALA A 464 -23.45 0.38 8.33
N VAL A 465 -22.57 1.29 8.75
CA VAL A 465 -22.92 2.31 9.75
C VAL A 465 -23.97 3.28 9.20
N ILE A 466 -23.84 3.75 7.95
CA ILE A 466 -24.84 4.62 7.33
C ILE A 466 -26.19 3.92 7.21
N ALA A 467 -26.21 2.67 6.74
CA ALA A 467 -27.41 1.86 6.66
C ALA A 467 -28.11 1.69 8.03
N GLN A 468 -27.34 1.42 9.09
CA GLN A 468 -27.88 1.27 10.44
C GLN A 468 -28.38 2.60 11.04
N LEU A 469 -27.73 3.72 10.73
CA LEU A 469 -28.18 5.04 11.18
C LEU A 469 -29.56 5.40 10.63
N ILE A 470 -29.90 4.94 9.42
CA ILE A 470 -31.25 5.09 8.86
C ILE A 470 -32.26 4.32 9.73
N ALA A 471 -31.95 3.08 10.09
CA ALA A 471 -32.77 2.24 10.96
C ALA A 471 -32.94 2.86 12.37
N ALA A 472 -31.87 3.41 12.94
CA ALA A 472 -31.85 4.01 14.28
C ALA A 472 -32.32 5.47 14.31
N SER A 473 -32.67 6.07 13.17
CA SER A 473 -32.98 7.51 13.07
C SER A 473 -34.09 8.00 14.02
N PRO A 474 -35.19 7.25 14.29
CA PRO A 474 -36.22 7.72 15.23
C PRO A 474 -35.70 7.78 16.67
N ILE A 475 -34.87 6.82 17.06
CA ILE A 475 -34.25 6.75 18.40
C ILE A 475 -33.29 7.92 18.58
N LEU A 476 -32.45 8.16 17.57
CA LEU A 476 -31.49 9.28 17.59
C LEU A 476 -32.21 10.63 17.61
N TYR A 477 -33.30 10.78 16.85
CA TYR A 477 -34.12 11.99 16.87
C TYR A 477 -34.79 12.20 18.23
N ALA A 478 -35.39 11.15 18.81
CA ALA A 478 -36.02 11.22 20.13
C ALA A 478 -35.00 11.57 21.23
N ALA A 479 -33.82 10.95 21.22
CA ALA A 479 -32.73 11.26 22.15
C ALA A 479 -32.23 12.71 21.98
N PHE A 480 -32.11 13.19 20.73
CA PHE A 480 -31.72 14.56 20.44
C PHE A 480 -32.75 15.57 20.98
N VAL A 481 -34.04 15.38 20.68
CA VAL A 481 -35.12 16.26 21.14
C VAL A 481 -35.16 16.28 22.67
N THR A 482 -35.06 15.11 23.32
CA THR A 482 -35.17 15.02 24.78
C THR A 482 -33.93 15.54 25.52
N GLY A 483 -32.73 15.48 24.93
CA GLY A 483 -31.48 15.88 25.57
C GLY A 483 -30.98 17.30 25.24
N LEU A 484 -31.38 17.89 24.11
CA LEU A 484 -30.95 19.24 23.70
C LEU A 484 -32.04 20.32 23.81
N LEU A 485 -33.33 19.93 23.80
CA LEU A 485 -34.46 20.86 23.92
C LEU A 485 -35.08 20.87 25.33
N ARG A 486 -34.51 20.09 26.26
CA ARG A 486 -34.71 20.22 27.71
C ARG A 486 -33.39 20.66 28.33
#